data_AF-A0A846TCV8-F1
#
_entry.id   AF-A0A846TCV8-F1
#
_cell.length_a   1.000
_cell.length_b   1.000
_cell.length_c   1.000
_cell.angle_alpha   90.00
_cell.angle_beta   90.00
_cell.angle_gamma   90.00
#
_symmetry.space_group_name_H-M   'P 1'
#
loop_
_entity.id
_entity.type
_entity.pdbx_description
1 polymer ?
#
loop_
_entity_poly.entity_id
_entity_poly.type
_entity_poly.pdbx_seq_one_letter_code
_entity_poly.pdbx_strand_id
1 'polypeptide(L)' 'MTVSGAIYDFLALATRRQDSDTLFFSRRVVMEGDTALGLELKNWLDGADLEAFAGLLPHLLRVTQGLMAAYERMSSPMN' A
#
# COMPACT_ATOMS: atom_id res chain seq x y z
N MET A 1 9.52 11.98 -10.46
CA MET A 1 9.38 11.87 -9.00
C MET A 1 9.19 10.40 -8.67
N THR A 2 9.88 9.92 -7.64
CA THR A 2 9.81 8.53 -7.18
C THR A 2 9.35 8.51 -5.73
N VAL A 3 8.40 7.64 -5.40
CA VAL A 3 7.97 7.40 -4.01
C VAL A 3 8.30 5.95 -3.67
N SER A 4 8.95 5.73 -2.54
CA SER A 4 9.41 4.41 -2.10
C SER A 4 9.21 4.23 -0.60
N GLY A 5 8.94 3.01 -0.17
CA GLY A 5 8.64 2.67 1.23
C GLY A 5 8.19 1.22 1.34
N ALA A 6 7.99 0.73 2.56
CA ALA A 6 7.42 -0.60 2.71
C ALA A 6 5.93 -0.57 2.34
N ILE A 7 5.43 -1.68 1.77
CA ILE A 7 4.00 -1.82 1.47
C ILE A 7 3.13 -1.56 2.70
N TYR A 8 3.61 -1.94 3.89
CA TYR A 8 2.95 -1.67 5.16
C TYR A 8 2.78 -0.17 5.44
N ASP A 9 3.74 0.67 5.08
CA ASP A 9 3.69 2.12 5.30
C ASP A 9 2.66 2.77 4.39
N PHE A 10 2.61 2.34 3.13
CA PHE A 10 1.57 2.76 2.18
C PHE A 10 0.18 2.32 2.63
N LEU A 11 0.06 1.13 3.24
CA LEU A 11 -1.19 0.64 3.82
C LEU A 11 -1.60 1.41 5.06
N ALA A 12 -0.65 1.77 5.93
CA ALA A 12 -0.92 2.61 7.09
C ALA A 12 -1.42 4.00 6.67
N LEU A 13 -0.85 4.56 5.60
CA LEU A 13 -1.31 5.80 4.98
C LEU A 13 -2.71 5.66 4.38
N ALA A 14 -2.95 4.58 3.60
CA ALA A 14 -4.23 4.35 2.95
C ALA A 14 -5.39 4.08 3.94
N THR A 15 -5.08 3.45 5.07
CA THR A 15 -6.05 3.19 6.15
C THR A 15 -6.15 4.32 7.17
N ARG A 16 -5.54 5.49 6.90
CA ARG A 16 -5.48 6.64 7.82
C ARG A 16 -4.97 6.29 9.23
N ARG A 17 -4.23 5.18 9.37
CA ARG A 17 -3.62 4.77 10.65
C ARG A 17 -2.37 5.59 10.97
N GLN A 18 -1.71 6.11 9.95
CA GLN A 18 -0.54 6.96 10.11
C GLN A 18 -0.53 8.03 9.02
N ASP A 19 -0.38 9.29 9.44
CA ASP A 19 -0.37 10.42 8.52
C ASP A 19 0.89 10.44 7.65
N SER A 20 0.75 11.00 6.44
CA SER A 20 1.83 11.16 5.47
C SER A 20 3.05 11.84 6.09
N ASP A 21 2.86 12.93 6.85
CA ASP A 21 3.92 13.64 7.57
C ASP A 21 4.72 12.75 8.52
N THR A 22 4.03 11.92 9.30
CA THR A 22 4.70 11.05 10.27
C THR A 22 5.58 10.02 9.56
N LEU A 23 5.12 9.47 8.44
CA LEU A 23 5.90 8.51 7.64
C LEU A 23 7.10 9.16 6.94
N PHE A 24 6.95 10.41 6.49
CA PHE A 24 8.04 11.19 5.89
C PHE A 24 9.12 11.57 6.91
N PHE A 25 8.74 12.12 8.06
CA PHE A 25 9.70 12.47 9.11
C PHE A 25 10.41 11.25 9.69
N SER A 26 9.75 10.08 9.68
CA SER A 26 10.35 8.80 10.09
C SER A 26 11.22 8.14 9.01
N ARG A 27 11.36 8.75 7.83
CA ARG A 27 12.03 8.19 6.63
C ARG A 27 11.52 6.79 6.23
N ARG A 28 10.26 6.49 6.56
CA ARG A 28 9.60 5.22 6.19
C ARG A 28 9.04 5.28 4.78
N VAL A 29 8.55 6.45 4.39
CA VAL A 29 8.25 6.77 3.00
C VAL A 29 9.22 7.85 2.54
N VAL A 30 9.89 7.62 1.42
CA VAL A 30 10.88 8.51 0.82
C VAL A 30 10.32 9.00 -0.51
N MET A 31 10.34 10.31 -0.72
CA MET A 31 10.02 10.95 -2.00
C MET A 31 11.28 11.59 -2.56
N GLU A 32 11.71 11.14 -3.74
CA GLU A 32 12.86 11.68 -4.46
C GLU A 32 12.40 12.40 -5.74
N GLY A 33 12.90 13.61 -5.96
CA GLY A 33 12.58 14.44 -7.12
C GLY A 33 12.10 15.84 -6.72
N ASP A 34 11.19 16.39 -7.52
CA ASP A 34 10.65 17.74 -7.35
C ASP A 34 9.81 17.84 -6.07
N THR A 35 10.21 18.73 -5.17
CA THR A 35 9.51 18.98 -3.91
C THR A 35 8.11 19.57 -4.10
N ALA A 36 7.88 20.36 -5.15
CA ALA A 36 6.56 20.92 -5.46
C ALA A 36 5.58 19.80 -5.86
N LEU A 37 6.04 18.84 -6.67
CA LEU A 37 5.25 17.65 -7.00
C LEU A 37 5.04 16.74 -5.77
N GLY A 38 6.03 16.65 -4.89
CA GLY A 38 5.89 15.90 -3.63
C GLY A 38 4.81 16.51 -2.73
N LEU A 39 4.74 17.83 -2.67
CA LEU A 39 3.70 18.55 -1.93
C LEU A 39 2.32 18.39 -2.56
N GLU A 40 2.23 18.44 -3.89
CA GLU A 40 0.97 18.22 -4.61
C GLU A 40 0.45 16.79 -4.41
N LEU A 41 1.32 15.79 -4.53
CA LEU A 41 0.96 14.40 -4.24
C LEU A 41 0.52 14.21 -2.79
N LYS A 42 1.20 14.84 -1.83
CA LYS A 42 0.79 14.81 -0.42
C LYS A 42 -0.63 15.35 -0.24
N ASN A 43 -0.90 16.55 -0.77
CA ASN A 43 -2.22 17.16 -0.68
C ASN A 43 -3.30 16.28 -1.33
N TRP A 44 -2.97 15.61 -2.43
CA TRP A 44 -3.85 14.65 -3.08
C TRP A 44 -4.10 13.41 -2.20
N LEU A 45 -3.06 12.83 -1.60
CA LEU A 45 -3.18 11.69 -0.67
C LEU A 45 -3.99 12.05 0.58
N ASP A 46 -3.79 13.25 1.13
CA ASP A 46 -4.52 13.73 2.30
C ASP A 46 -6.01 13.99 1.98
N GLY A 47 -6.33 14.37 0.74
CA GLY A 47 -7.71 14.59 0.27
C GLY A 47 -8.40 13.36 -0.33
N ALA A 48 -7.64 12.32 -0.71
CA ALA A 48 -8.19 11.11 -1.29
C ALA A 48 -8.84 10.21 -0.22
N ASP A 49 -9.99 9.60 -0.56
CA ASP A 49 -10.58 8.52 0.23
C ASP A 49 -9.85 7.21 -0.05
N LEU A 50 -8.66 7.10 0.54
CA LEU A 50 -7.84 5.90 0.45
C LEU A 50 -8.37 4.76 1.33
N GLU A 51 -9.27 5.04 2.28
CA GLU A 51 -9.88 4.01 3.13
C GLU A 51 -10.79 3.10 2.31
N ALA A 52 -11.58 3.67 1.39
CA ALA A 52 -12.37 2.89 0.45
C ALA A 52 -11.50 1.93 -0.40
N PHE A 53 -10.34 2.42 -0.85
CA PHE A 53 -9.37 1.60 -1.60
C PHE A 53 -8.73 0.52 -0.71
N ALA A 54 -8.29 0.88 0.49
CA ALA A 54 -7.69 -0.05 1.44
C ALA A 54 -8.67 -1.12 1.94
N GLY A 55 -9.96 -0.78 2.02
CA GLY A 55 -11.04 -1.71 2.37
C GLY A 55 -11.22 -2.86 1.38
N LEU A 56 -10.77 -2.71 0.13
CA LEU A 56 -10.77 -3.77 -0.87
C LEU A 56 -9.59 -4.74 -0.67
N LEU A 57 -8.52 -4.32 -0.01
CA LEU A 57 -7.32 -5.13 0.13
C LEU A 57 -7.55 -6.45 0.90
N PRO A 58 -8.26 -6.50 2.04
CA PRO A 58 -8.59 -7.77 2.70
C PRO A 58 -9.33 -8.73 1.77
N HIS A 59 -10.19 -8.20 0.90
CA HIS A 59 -10.90 -8.99 -0.08
C HIS A 59 -9.95 -9.58 -1.13
N LEU A 60 -9.06 -8.76 -1.70
CA LEU A 60 -8.06 -9.20 -2.67
C LEU A 60 -7.06 -10.18 -2.06
N LEU A 61 -6.61 -9.96 -0.83
CA LEU A 61 -5.72 -10.86 -0.10
C LEU A 61 -6.40 -12.22 0.15
N ARG A 62 -7.69 -12.22 0.52
CA ARG A 62 -8.45 -13.46 0.69
C ARG A 62 -8.61 -14.23 -0.61
N VAL A 63 -8.89 -13.53 -1.72
CA VAL A 63 -8.99 -14.15 -3.04
C VAL A 63 -7.66 -14.73 -3.48
N THR A 64 -6.57 -13.98 -3.36
CA THR A 64 -5.22 -14.45 -3.72
C THR A 64 -4.78 -15.62 -2.85
N GLN A 65 -5.05 -15.61 -1.54
CA GLN A 65 -4.82 -16.76 -0.67
C GLN A 65 -5.63 -17.99 -1.09
N GLY A 66 -6.91 -17.81 -1.47
CA GLY A 66 -7.73 -18.91 -1.96
C GLY A 66 -7.22 -19.50 -3.27
N LEU A 67 -6.77 -18.65 -4.19
CA LEU A 67 -6.15 -19.08 -5.45
C LEU A 67 -4.81 -19.79 -5.22
N MET A 68 -3.97 -19.28 -4.31
CA MET A 68 -2.71 -19.92 -3.93
C MET A 68 -2.96 -21.28 -3.28
N ALA A 69 -3.92 -21.40 -2.36
CA ALA A 69 -4.27 -22.67 -1.74
C ALA A 69 -4.83 -23.68 -2.75
N ALA A 70 -5.63 -23.22 -3.73
CA ALA A 70 -6.12 -24.06 -4.81
C ALA A 70 -4.98 -24.49 -5.75
N TYR A 71 -4.04 -23.59 -6.04
CA TYR A 71 -2.84 -23.88 -6.81
C TYR A 71 -1.95 -24.90 -6.10
N GLU A 72 -1.67 -24.74 -4.80
CA GLU A 72 -0.90 -25.71 -4.00
C GLU A 72 -1.57 -27.08 -4.00
N ARG A 73 -2.90 -27.12 -3.87
CA ARG A 73 -3.68 -28.35 -3.88
C ARG A 73 -3.72 -29.05 -5.24
N MET A 74 -3.65 -28.29 -6.33
CA MET A 74 -3.64 -28.80 -7.70
C MET A 74 -2.23 -29.06 -8.24
N SER A 75 -1.20 -28.41 -7.68
CA SER A 75 0.22 -28.63 -7.96
C SER A 75 0.79 -29.80 -7.14
N SER A 76 0.03 -30.35 -6.19
CA SER A 76 0.39 -31.54 -5.43
C SER A 76 -0.33 -32.80 -5.94
N PRO A 77 -0.02 -33.26 -7.18
CA PRO A 77 -0.01 -34.68 -7.46
C PRO A 77 1.27 -35.03 -8.21
N MET A 78 2.34 -35.36 -7.48
CA MET A 78 3.43 -36.27 -7.90
C MET A 78 4.51 -36.28 -6.81
N ASN A 79 4.24 -37.00 -5.73
CA ASN A 79 5.24 -37.83 -5.05
C ASN A 79 4.53 -39.00 -4.37
#